data_AF-A0A9D1YHV6-F1
#
_entry.id   AF-A0A9D1YHV6-F1
#
_cell.length_a   1.000
_cell.length_b   1.000
_cell.length_c   1.000
_cell.angle_alpha   90.00
_cell.angle_beta   90.00
_cell.angle_gamma   90.00
#
_symmetry.space_group_name_H-M   'P 1'
#
loop_
_entity.id
_entity.type
_entity.pdbx_description
1 polymer ?
#
loop_
_entity_poly.entity_id
_entity_poly.type
_entity_poly.pdbx_seq_one_letter_code
_entity_poly.pdbx_strand_id
1 'polypeptide(L)'
;MISCSKTGMYYARGQWVAADAEAPAKLKALGFDDSQVENAKTGTIAWDILQSHNQSGDSENLKIKFDAMASHDITFVGIVQTARASGLEKFPMPYVLTNCHNSLCAVGGTINEDDHLFGLSAAKKYGGIFVPPHMAVIHQYMRE
;
A
#
# COMPACT_ATOMS: atom_id res chain seq x y z
N MET A 1 -24.35 1.16 9.98
CA MET A 1 -23.36 0.24 10.58
C MET A 1 -22.86 -0.65 9.45
N ILE A 2 -21.57 -0.60 9.13
CA ILE A 2 -20.97 -1.45 8.08
C ILE A 2 -20.71 -2.82 8.72
N SER A 3 -21.15 -3.89 8.07
CA SER A 3 -20.85 -5.26 8.50
C SER A 3 -19.59 -5.73 7.76
N CYS A 4 -18.57 -6.15 8.51
CA CYS A 4 -17.34 -6.69 7.96
C CYS A 4 -17.32 -8.21 8.12
N SER A 5 -16.98 -8.94 7.06
CA SER A 5 -16.72 -10.38 7.16
C SER A 5 -15.36 -10.64 7.81
N LYS A 6 -15.24 -11.78 8.50
CA LYS A 6 -13.95 -12.27 9.03
C LYS A 6 -13.12 -13.02 7.99
N THR A 7 -13.73 -13.35 6.85
CA THR A 7 -13.16 -14.13 5.75
C THR A 7 -13.40 -13.43 4.43
N GLY A 8 -12.68 -13.86 3.39
CA GLY A 8 -12.97 -13.47 2.00
C GLY A 8 -14.30 -14.04 1.51
N MET A 9 -14.67 -13.70 0.27
CA MET A 9 -15.87 -14.20 -0.38
C MET A 9 -15.54 -14.63 -1.81
N TYR A 10 -16.12 -15.74 -2.25
CA TYR A 10 -16.19 -16.12 -3.66
C TYR A 10 -17.48 -15.54 -4.26
N TYR A 11 -17.41 -15.10 -5.51
CA TYR A 11 -18.60 -14.81 -6.30
C TYR A 11 -18.83 -15.97 -7.27
N ALA A 12 -19.87 -16.76 -7.00
CA ALA A 12 -20.12 -18.04 -7.69
C ALA A 12 -21.55 -18.06 -8.22
N ARG A 13 -21.74 -18.00 -9.55
CA ARG A 13 -23.05 -18.07 -10.22
C ARG A 13 -24.10 -17.09 -9.67
N GLY A 14 -23.72 -15.83 -9.47
CA GLY A 14 -24.64 -14.78 -9.04
C GLY A 14 -24.84 -14.67 -7.53
N GLN A 15 -24.12 -15.46 -6.72
CA GLN A 15 -24.20 -15.41 -5.26
C GLN A 15 -22.82 -15.36 -4.60
N TRP A 16 -22.79 -14.79 -3.40
CA TRP A 16 -21.60 -14.71 -2.57
C TRP A 16 -21.51 -15.95 -1.66
N VAL A 17 -20.36 -16.61 -1.69
CA VAL A 17 -20.03 -17.75 -0.83
C VAL A 17 -18.88 -17.34 0.09
N ALA A 18 -19.07 -17.43 1.41
CA ALA A 18 -18.01 -17.13 2.36
C ALA A 18 -16.83 -18.10 2.17
N ALA A 19 -15.60 -17.58 2.19
CA ALA A 19 -14.37 -18.36 2.14
C ALA A 19 -14.05 -18.91 3.56
N ASP A 20 -14.94 -19.73 4.08
CA ASP A 20 -14.84 -20.41 5.36
C ASP A 20 -14.69 -21.94 5.17
N ALA A 21 -14.76 -22.71 6.26
CA ALA A 21 -14.63 -24.16 6.21
C ALA A 21 -15.75 -24.86 5.40
N GLU A 22 -16.89 -24.20 5.16
CA GLU A 22 -17.99 -24.74 4.37
C GLU A 22 -17.88 -24.39 2.87
N ALA A 23 -16.97 -23.48 2.50
CA ALA A 23 -16.79 -23.01 1.13
C ALA A 23 -16.59 -24.17 0.12
N PRO A 24 -15.73 -25.18 0.38
CA PRO A 24 -15.52 -26.26 -0.58
C PRO A 24 -16.80 -27.04 -0.90
N ALA A 25 -17.62 -27.34 0.13
CA ALA A 25 -18.88 -28.05 -0.06
C ALA A 25 -19.90 -27.21 -0.83
N LYS A 26 -20.02 -25.92 -0.52
CA LYS A 26 -20.93 -24.99 -1.21
C LYS A 26 -20.52 -24.77 -2.67
N LEU A 27 -19.24 -24.56 -2.95
CA LEU A 27 -18.71 -24.38 -4.30
C LEU A 27 -18.86 -25.66 -5.13
N LYS A 28 -18.62 -26.83 -4.55
CA LYS A 28 -18.87 -28.12 -5.20
C LYS A 28 -20.35 -28.35 -5.52
N ALA A 29 -21.26 -27.97 -4.61
CA ALA A 29 -22.70 -28.01 -4.86
C ALA A 29 -23.12 -27.06 -6.00
N LEU A 30 -22.34 -26.00 -6.24
CA LEU A 30 -22.49 -25.10 -7.39
C LEU A 30 -21.75 -25.58 -8.65
N GLY A 31 -21.16 -26.78 -8.61
CA GLY A 31 -20.52 -27.42 -9.76
C GLY A 31 -19.13 -26.87 -10.10
N PHE A 32 -18.43 -26.27 -9.13
CA PHE A 32 -17.01 -25.97 -9.26
C PHE A 32 -16.19 -27.16 -8.78
N ASP A 33 -15.16 -27.53 -9.53
CA ASP A 33 -14.15 -28.49 -9.09
C ASP A 33 -13.04 -27.83 -8.27
N ASP A 34 -12.24 -28.67 -7.59
CA ASP A 34 -11.18 -28.20 -6.70
C ASP A 34 -10.14 -27.33 -7.43
N SER A 35 -9.83 -27.64 -8.70
CA SER A 35 -8.87 -26.88 -9.50
C SER A 35 -9.40 -25.50 -9.90
N GLN A 36 -10.70 -25.37 -10.16
CA GLN A 36 -11.35 -24.10 -10.44
C GLN A 36 -11.37 -23.21 -9.20
N VAL A 37 -11.59 -23.81 -8.02
CA VAL A 37 -11.57 -23.08 -6.75
C VAL A 37 -10.16 -22.61 -6.40
N GLU A 38 -9.15 -23.46 -6.58
CA GLU A 38 -7.74 -23.11 -6.36
C GLU A 38 -7.27 -21.97 -7.28
N ASN A 39 -7.65 -22.04 -8.57
CA ASN A 39 -7.28 -21.03 -9.55
C ASN A 39 -8.15 -19.77 -9.50
N ALA A 40 -9.21 -19.72 -8.69
CA ALA A 40 -10.11 -18.57 -8.63
C ALA A 40 -9.39 -17.25 -8.28
N LYS A 41 -8.30 -17.31 -7.48
CA LYS A 41 -7.47 -16.13 -7.15
C LYS A 41 -6.94 -15.42 -8.40
N THR A 42 -6.67 -16.19 -9.47
CA THR A 42 -6.10 -15.70 -10.72
C THR A 42 -7.06 -14.83 -11.54
N GLY A 43 -8.36 -14.90 -11.25
CA GLY A 43 -9.38 -14.06 -11.89
C GLY A 43 -9.66 -12.74 -11.17
N THR A 44 -8.85 -12.38 -10.16
CA THR A 44 -9.06 -11.14 -9.39
C THR A 44 -8.23 -9.98 -9.93
N ILE A 45 -8.75 -8.75 -9.82
CA ILE A 45 -7.99 -7.54 -10.17
C ILE A 45 -6.69 -7.45 -9.34
N ALA A 46 -6.74 -7.88 -8.07
CA ALA A 46 -5.56 -7.89 -7.22
C ALA A 46 -4.45 -8.80 -7.76
N TRP A 47 -4.82 -9.99 -8.27
CA TRP A 47 -3.88 -10.88 -8.94
C TRP A 47 -3.28 -10.23 -10.18
N ASP A 48 -4.10 -9.65 -11.06
CA ASP A 48 -3.60 -9.00 -12.27
C ASP A 48 -2.64 -7.83 -11.97
N ILE A 49 -2.95 -7.03 -10.94
CA ILE A 49 -2.06 -5.95 -10.49
C ILE A 49 -0.74 -6.52 -9.94
N LEU A 50 -0.78 -7.52 -9.07
CA LEU A 50 0.44 -8.09 -8.49
C LEU A 50 1.31 -8.76 -9.57
N GLN A 51 0.70 -9.51 -10.47
CA GLN A 51 1.42 -10.20 -11.54
C GLN A 51 2.00 -9.24 -12.57
N SER A 52 1.30 -8.15 -12.92
CA SER A 52 1.83 -7.13 -13.84
C SER A 52 3.04 -6.38 -13.28
N HIS A 53 3.19 -6.32 -11.96
CA HIS A 53 4.33 -5.68 -11.28
C HIS A 53 5.37 -6.69 -10.77
N ASN A 54 5.17 -7.99 -11.01
CA ASN A 54 6.09 -9.03 -10.57
C ASN A 54 7.30 -9.16 -11.51
N GLN A 55 8.50 -9.14 -10.93
CA GLN A 55 9.78 -9.26 -11.63
C GLN A 55 10.52 -10.58 -11.34
N SER A 56 9.95 -11.49 -10.55
CA SER A 56 10.61 -12.75 -10.19
C SER A 56 10.52 -13.82 -11.27
N GLY A 57 9.49 -13.78 -12.12
CA GLY A 57 9.14 -14.87 -13.02
C GLY A 57 8.41 -16.04 -12.34
N ASP A 58 8.15 -15.93 -11.03
CA ASP A 58 7.46 -16.92 -10.20
C ASP A 58 6.17 -16.29 -9.63
N SER A 59 5.01 -16.87 -9.94
CA SER A 59 3.69 -16.36 -9.53
C SER A 59 3.37 -16.56 -8.04
N GLU A 60 4.10 -17.44 -7.36
CA GLU A 60 3.93 -17.69 -5.93
C GLU A 60 4.99 -16.93 -5.11
N ASN A 61 6.21 -16.75 -5.64
CA ASN A 61 7.28 -15.98 -5.01
C ASN A 61 7.47 -14.61 -5.67
N LEU A 62 6.65 -13.64 -5.27
CA LEU A 62 6.59 -12.32 -5.89
C LEU A 62 7.83 -11.46 -5.59
N LYS A 63 8.34 -10.77 -6.62
CA LYS A 63 9.27 -9.64 -6.50
C LYS A 63 8.63 -8.41 -7.12
N ILE A 64 7.93 -7.62 -6.30
CA ILE A 64 7.09 -6.52 -6.79
C ILE A 64 7.91 -5.25 -7.05
N LYS A 65 7.71 -4.68 -8.23
CA LYS A 65 8.14 -3.32 -8.55
C LYS A 65 7.07 -2.33 -8.06
N PHE A 66 7.50 -1.34 -7.28
CA PHE A 66 6.64 -0.22 -6.89
C PHE A 66 6.74 0.91 -7.91
N ASP A 67 5.60 1.52 -8.25
CA ASP A 67 5.54 2.65 -9.18
C ASP A 67 5.71 4.00 -8.49
N ALA A 68 5.29 4.08 -7.22
CA ALA A 68 5.41 5.28 -6.41
C ALA A 68 5.47 4.91 -4.92
N MET A 69 6.00 5.83 -4.12
CA MET A 69 6.00 5.75 -2.67
C MET A 69 5.30 6.98 -2.08
N ALA A 70 4.69 6.80 -0.92
CA ALA A 70 4.16 7.87 -0.10
C ALA A 70 4.41 7.55 1.37
N SER A 71 4.78 8.55 2.14
CA SER A 71 4.95 8.43 3.59
C SER A 71 4.60 9.73 4.28
N HIS A 72 4.34 9.64 5.58
CA HIS A 72 4.03 10.79 6.41
C HIS A 72 5.18 11.08 7.39
N ASP A 73 5.21 12.31 7.89
CA ASP A 73 6.07 12.87 8.95
C ASP A 73 6.55 11.89 10.02
N ILE A 74 5.68 11.05 10.56
CA ILE A 74 6.09 10.08 11.61
C ILE A 74 7.10 9.03 11.08
N THR A 75 7.07 8.70 9.78
CA THR A 75 7.84 7.56 9.23
C THR A 75 8.92 7.96 8.24
N PHE A 76 8.77 9.08 7.53
CA PHE A 76 9.70 9.42 6.44
C PHE A 76 11.12 9.66 6.92
N VAL A 77 11.32 10.10 8.17
CA VAL A 77 12.66 10.39 8.70
C VAL A 77 13.49 9.10 8.74
N GLY A 78 12.94 8.05 9.33
CA GLY A 78 13.61 6.74 9.38
C GLY A 78 13.79 6.11 8.00
N ILE A 79 12.82 6.26 7.10
CA ILE A 79 12.90 5.74 5.72
C ILE A 79 14.06 6.42 4.98
N VAL A 80 14.13 7.75 5.01
CA VAL A 80 15.17 8.52 4.31
C VAL A 80 16.54 8.29 4.93
N GLN A 81 16.65 8.19 6.26
CA GLN A 81 17.91 7.87 6.93
C GLN A 81 18.42 6.49 6.51
N THR A 82 17.54 5.48 6.47
CA THR A 82 17.89 4.14 6.01
C THR A 82 18.34 4.16 4.55
N ALA A 83 17.57 4.80 3.67
CA ALA A 83 17.92 4.91 2.25
C ALA A 83 19.26 5.64 2.04
N ARG A 84 19.49 6.75 2.77
CA ARG A 84 20.77 7.46 2.74
C ARG A 84 21.93 6.57 3.20
N ALA A 85 21.75 5.79 4.26
CA ALA A 85 22.76 4.84 4.72
C ALA A 85 23.07 3.75 3.68
N SER A 86 22.09 3.40 2.83
CA SER A 86 22.25 2.51 1.68
C SER A 86 22.86 3.17 0.43
N GLY A 87 23.31 4.43 0.51
CA GLY A 87 23.96 5.12 -0.61
C GLY A 87 23.00 5.82 -1.58
N LEU A 88 21.78 6.17 -1.14
CA LEU A 88 20.83 6.90 -1.97
C LEU A 88 21.39 8.23 -2.49
N GLU A 89 21.41 8.39 -3.82
CA GLU A 89 21.69 9.66 -4.50
C GLU A 89 20.43 10.38 -4.96
N LYS A 90 19.41 9.62 -5.39
CA LYS A 90 18.09 10.08 -5.79
C LYS A 90 17.07 8.96 -5.54
N PHE A 91 15.82 9.29 -5.21
CA PHE A 91 14.78 8.26 -5.11
C PHE A 91 14.58 7.56 -6.46
N PRO A 92 14.49 6.22 -6.48
CA PRO A 92 14.36 5.44 -7.71
C PRO A 92 12.97 5.53 -8.36
N MET A 93 12.02 6.16 -7.69
CA MET A 93 10.62 6.32 -8.10
C MET A 93 10.03 7.59 -7.48
N PRO A 94 8.89 8.10 -8.00
CA PRO A 94 8.16 9.18 -7.36
C PRO A 94 7.92 8.89 -5.88
N TYR A 95 8.21 9.86 -5.02
CA TYR A 95 8.05 9.74 -3.59
C TYR A 95 7.43 11.00 -3.00
N VAL A 96 6.27 10.83 -2.36
CA VAL A 96 5.55 11.90 -1.65
C VAL A 96 5.87 11.85 -0.16
N LEU A 97 6.32 12.99 0.38
CA LEU A 97 6.55 13.21 1.81
C LEU A 97 5.50 14.18 2.34
N THR A 98 4.59 13.68 3.16
CA THR A 98 3.44 14.45 3.68
C THR A 98 3.59 14.75 5.18
N ASN A 99 3.07 15.89 5.64
CA ASN A 99 3.20 16.32 7.04
C ASN A 99 1.84 16.36 7.73
N CYS A 100 1.06 15.27 7.61
CA CYS A 100 -0.35 15.26 8.01
C CYS A 100 -0.62 14.84 9.47
N HIS A 101 0.34 14.24 10.19
CA HIS A 101 0.08 13.77 11.57
C HIS A 101 0.62 14.74 12.62
N ASN A 102 1.72 15.44 12.32
CA ASN A 102 2.40 16.38 13.20
C ASN A 102 2.08 17.85 12.84
N SER A 103 0.91 18.07 12.23
CA SER A 103 0.41 19.40 11.87
C SER A 103 -0.27 20.14 13.02
N LEU A 104 -0.93 19.46 13.99
CA LEU A 104 -1.69 20.14 15.05
C LEU A 104 -0.93 20.17 16.38
N CYS A 105 -1.02 21.29 17.11
CA CYS A 105 -0.30 21.63 18.35
C CYS A 105 -0.54 20.73 19.58
N ALA A 106 -0.92 19.46 19.42
CA ALA A 106 -1.13 18.56 20.55
C ALA A 106 0.20 17.99 21.10
N VAL A 107 1.22 17.84 20.25
CA VAL A 107 2.52 17.26 20.66
C VAL A 107 3.66 17.93 19.87
N GLY A 108 4.53 18.72 20.53
CA GLY A 108 5.91 18.94 20.07
C GLY A 108 6.22 20.05 19.05
N GLY A 109 5.96 21.32 19.40
CA GLY A 109 6.18 22.48 18.51
C GLY A 109 7.58 22.63 17.86
N THR A 110 8.67 22.15 18.48
CA THR A 110 10.02 22.22 17.88
C THR A 110 10.46 20.94 17.17
N ILE A 111 10.10 19.76 17.70
CA ILE A 111 10.46 18.46 17.11
C ILE A 111 9.81 18.30 15.72
N ASN A 112 8.56 18.75 15.59
CA ASN A 112 7.83 18.64 14.34
C ASN A 112 8.43 19.55 13.25
N GLU A 113 8.93 20.73 13.63
CA GLU A 113 9.59 21.64 12.67
C GLU A 113 10.88 21.03 12.12
N ASP A 114 11.70 20.40 12.96
CA ASP A 114 12.92 19.73 12.53
C ASP A 114 12.64 18.58 11.55
N ASP A 115 11.63 17.75 11.83
CA ASP A 115 11.22 16.65 10.94
C ASP A 115 10.69 17.20 9.60
N HIS A 116 9.89 18.28 9.63
CA HIS A 116 9.38 18.91 8.41
C HIS A 116 10.52 19.53 7.57
N LEU A 117 11.47 20.22 8.21
CA LEU A 117 12.67 20.76 7.55
C LEU A 117 13.56 19.65 6.99
N PHE A 118 13.71 18.54 7.70
CA PHE A 118 14.40 17.35 7.23
C PHE A 118 13.72 16.79 5.97
N GLY A 119 12.39 16.60 6.02
CA GLY A 119 11.60 16.11 4.88
C GLY A 119 11.70 17.01 3.66
N LEU A 120 11.60 18.32 3.84
CA LEU A 120 11.76 19.31 2.76
C LEU A 120 13.17 19.26 2.15
N SER A 121 14.20 19.17 3.01
CA SER A 121 15.59 19.08 2.57
C SER A 121 15.87 17.78 1.82
N ALA A 122 15.29 16.65 2.28
CA ALA A 122 15.37 15.37 1.61
C ALA A 122 14.71 15.41 0.24
N ALA A 123 13.52 15.98 0.11
CA ALA A 123 12.82 16.14 -1.17
C ALA A 123 13.62 16.98 -2.16
N LYS A 124 14.25 18.06 -1.69
CA LYS A 124 15.13 18.90 -2.52
C LYS A 124 16.40 18.17 -2.96
N LYS A 125 17.01 17.38 -2.07
CA LYS A 125 18.29 16.71 -2.33
C LYS A 125 18.13 15.44 -3.17
N TYR A 126 17.19 14.58 -2.81
CA TYR A 126 17.01 13.25 -3.40
C TYR A 126 15.87 13.21 -4.43
N GLY A 127 15.23 14.34 -4.72
CA GLY A 127 13.98 14.41 -5.47
C GLY A 127 12.77 14.04 -4.61
N GLY A 128 11.57 14.19 -5.16
CA GLY A 128 10.31 13.88 -4.46
C GLY A 128 9.39 15.08 -4.33
N ILE A 129 8.22 14.83 -3.77
CA ILE A 129 7.16 15.82 -3.61
C ILE A 129 6.96 16.05 -2.12
N PHE A 130 7.25 17.27 -1.66
CA PHE A 130 7.01 17.65 -0.27
C PHE A 130 5.64 18.33 -0.17
N VAL A 131 4.75 17.77 0.66
CA VAL A 131 3.43 18.34 0.94
C VAL A 131 3.50 19.04 2.31
N PRO A 132 3.44 20.38 2.36
CA PRO A 132 3.58 21.13 3.60
C PRO A 132 2.53 20.74 4.68
N PRO A 133 2.81 21.02 5.97
CA PRO A 133 1.82 20.82 7.02
C PRO A 133 0.54 21.60 6.73
N HIS A 134 -0.59 21.10 7.25
CA HIS A 134 -1.94 21.66 7.08
C HIS A 134 -2.51 21.66 5.65
N MET A 135 -1.78 21.19 4.64
CA MET A 135 -2.24 21.24 3.24
C MET A 135 -3.13 20.06 2.85
N ALA A 136 -2.77 18.84 3.26
CA ALA A 136 -3.53 17.63 2.91
C ALA A 136 -3.19 16.47 3.86
N VAL A 137 -4.09 15.48 3.89
CA VAL A 137 -3.81 14.16 4.46
C VAL A 137 -3.23 13.26 3.37
N ILE A 138 -2.25 12.40 3.72
CA ILE A 138 -1.51 11.55 2.77
C ILE A 138 -2.39 10.81 1.76
N HIS A 139 -3.48 10.19 2.23
CA HIS A 139 -4.37 9.39 1.39
C HIS A 139 -5.27 10.22 0.47
N GLN A 140 -5.57 11.46 0.86
CA GLN A 140 -6.29 12.38 -0.02
C GLN A 140 -5.34 12.86 -1.12
N TYR A 141 -4.14 13.32 -0.74
CA TYR A 141 -3.15 13.81 -1.70
C TYR A 141 -2.74 12.75 -2.72
N MET A 142 -2.58 11.49 -2.30
CA MET A 142 -2.21 10.41 -3.23
C MET A 142 -3.36 10.00 -4.16
N ARG A 143 -4.61 10.33 -3.82
CA ARG A 143 -5.77 10.00 -4.64
C ARG A 143 -5.98 11.02 -5.76
N GLU A 144 -5.73 12.30 -5.49
CA GLU A 144 -5.97 13.44 -6.38
C GLU A 144 -4.80 13.68 -7.35
#